data_AF-A0A0S8KEM4-F1
#
_entry.id   AF-A0A0S8KEM4-F1
#
_cell.length_a   1.000
_cell.length_b   1.000
_cell.length_c   1.000
_cell.angle_alpha   90.00
_cell.angle_beta   90.00
_cell.angle_gamma   90.00
#
_symmetry.space_group_name_H-M   'P 1'
#
loop_
_entity.id
_entity.type
_entity.pdbx_description
1 polymer ?
#
loop_
_entity_poly.entity_id
_entity_poly.type
_entity_poly.pdbx_seq_one_letter_code
_entity_poly.pdbx_strand_id
1 'polypeptide(L)' 'MSKTLYFNLQPSETAIFQAAANIYASYIRTGEVTSENSAEIMKKSIGASISIARQVEKVVQSDEEMPT' A
#
# COMPACT_ATOMS: atom_id res chain seq x y z
N MET A 1 16.18 26.57 6.52
CA MET A 1 16.76 25.23 6.73
C MET A 1 15.65 24.21 6.71
N SER A 2 15.69 23.25 5.78
CA SER A 2 14.71 22.16 5.70
C SER A 2 15.01 21.16 6.82
N LYS A 3 14.05 20.94 7.73
CA LYS A 3 14.18 19.93 8.78
C LYS A 3 14.16 18.55 8.13
N THR A 4 15.27 17.81 8.19
CA THR A 4 15.31 16.42 7.71
C THR A 4 14.39 15.58 8.59
N LEU A 5 13.35 15.00 8.00
CA LEU A 5 12.47 14.04 8.67
C LEU A 5 13.06 12.65 8.48
N TYR A 6 13.44 12.01 9.59
CA TYR A 6 13.87 10.61 9.60
C TYR A 6 12.66 9.75 9.97
N PHE A 7 12.27 8.87 9.06
CA PHE A 7 11.24 7.86 9.31
C PHE A 7 11.93 6.51 9.52
N ASN A 8 11.52 5.78 10.55
CA ASN A 8 11.97 4.42 10.79
C ASN A 8 10.77 3.48 10.66
N LEU A 9 10.51 3.04 9.42
CA LEU A 9 9.44 2.11 9.13
C LEU A 9 9.93 0.67 9.30
N GLN A 10 9.09 -0.19 9.86
CA GLN A 10 9.34 -1.63 9.87
C GLN A 10 9.38 -2.19 8.44
N PRO A 11 9.98 -3.37 8.21
CA PRO A 11 10.00 -3.98 6.88
C PRO A 11 8.60 -4.20 6.29
N SER A 12 7.63 -4.62 7.13
CA SER A 12 6.23 -4.78 6.75
C SER A 12 5.59 -3.44 6.36
N GLU A 13 5.81 -2.40 7.14
CA GLU A 13 5.31 -1.04 6.86
C GLU A 13 5.92 -0.48 5.57
N THR A 14 7.19 -0.79 5.29
CA THR A 14 7.87 -0.40 4.06
C THR A 14 7.25 -1.08 2.83
N ALA A 15 6.95 -2.38 2.93
CA ALA A 15 6.28 -3.12 1.85
C ALA A 15 4.89 -2.56 1.54
N ILE A 16 4.09 -2.29 2.58
CA ILE A 16 2.77 -1.66 2.43
C ILE A 16 2.90 -0.25 1.86
N PHE A 17 3.85 0.56 2.35
CA PHE A 17 4.11 1.90 1.84
C PHE A 17 4.44 1.89 0.35
N GLN A 18 5.36 1.03 -0.10
CA GLN A 18 5.76 0.94 -1.51
C GLN A 18 4.58 0.55 -2.41
N ALA A 19 3.80 -0.45 -2.01
CA ALA A 19 2.62 -0.86 -2.76
C ALA A 19 1.54 0.24 -2.80
N ALA A 20 1.27 0.89 -1.67
CA ALA A 20 0.33 2.00 -1.59
C ALA A 20 0.78 3.20 -2.45
N ALA A 21 2.07 3.51 -2.47
CA ALA A 21 2.63 4.58 -3.31
C ALA A 21 2.42 4.29 -4.80
N ASN A 22 2.60 3.04 -5.23
CA ASN A 22 2.34 2.63 -6.62
C ASN A 22 0.86 2.75 -7.01
N ILE A 23 -0.05 2.35 -6.12
CA ILE A 23 -1.50 2.49 -6.32
C ILE A 23 -1.89 3.97 -6.39
N TYR A 24 -1.39 4.78 -5.45
CA TYR A 24 -1.64 6.22 -5.42
C TYR A 24 -1.11 6.92 -6.69
N ALA A 25 0.08 6.55 -7.15
CA ALA A 25 0.64 7.06 -8.41
C ALA A 25 -0.23 6.69 -9.61
N SER A 26 -0.93 5.55 -9.59
CA SER A 26 -1.90 5.21 -10.62
C SER A 26 -3.07 6.19 -10.64
N TYR A 27 -3.65 6.51 -9.48
CA TYR A 27 -4.71 7.51 -9.36
C TYR A 27 -4.27 8.91 -9.79
N ILE A 28 -3.02 9.29 -9.53
CA ILE A 28 -2.46 10.55 -10.05
C ILE A 28 -2.45 10.52 -11.58
N ARG A 29 -1.94 9.43 -12.19
CA ARG A 29 -1.85 9.31 -13.66
C ARG A 29 -3.21 9.31 -14.35
N THR A 30 -4.25 8.77 -13.71
CA THR A 30 -5.61 8.78 -14.26
C THR A 30 -6.35 10.12 -14.05
N GLY A 31 -5.73 11.07 -13.34
CA GLY A 31 -6.34 12.37 -13.05
C GLY A 31 -7.39 12.32 -11.95
N GLU A 32 -7.44 11.24 -11.17
CA GLU A 32 -8.41 11.08 -10.07
C GLU A 32 -7.98 11.84 -8.80
N VAL A 33 -6.70 12.18 -8.67
CA VAL A 33 -6.18 12.97 -7.54
C VAL A 33 -6.35 14.48 -7.77
N THR A 34 -7.11 15.11 -6.89
CA THR A 34 -7.28 16.57 -6.78
C THR A 34 -6.80 17.08 -5.42
N SER A 35 -6.72 18.41 -5.25
CA SER A 35 -6.38 19.04 -3.97
C SER A 35 -7.34 18.63 -2.84
N GLU A 36 -8.62 18.47 -3.17
CA GLU A 36 -9.70 18.21 -2.23
C GLU A 36 -9.73 16.75 -1.77
N ASN A 37 -9.33 15.80 -2.63
CA ASN A 37 -9.48 14.37 -2.39
C ASN A 37 -8.15 13.61 -2.16
N SER A 38 -7.00 14.28 -2.31
CA SER A 38 -5.67 13.66 -2.22
C SER A 38 -5.47 12.80 -0.97
N ALA A 39 -5.87 13.29 0.20
CA ALA A 39 -5.77 12.55 1.46
C ALA A 39 -6.67 11.31 1.50
N GLU A 40 -7.87 11.41 0.92
CA GLU A 40 -8.81 10.28 0.84
C GLU A 40 -8.27 9.19 -0.09
N ILE A 41 -7.75 9.57 -1.26
CA ILE A 41 -7.20 8.62 -2.23
C ILE A 41 -5.92 7.97 -1.69
N MET A 42 -5.11 8.70 -0.94
CA MET A 42 -3.96 8.13 -0.24
C MET A 42 -4.40 7.05 0.76
N LYS A 43 -5.42 7.33 1.56
CA LYS A 43 -5.99 6.35 2.50
C LYS A 43 -6.57 5.13 1.76
N LYS A 44 -7.27 5.32 0.64
CA LYS A 44 -7.76 4.24 -0.22
C LYS A 44 -6.62 3.37 -0.75
N SER A 45 -5.54 3.99 -1.19
CA SER A 45 -4.36 3.29 -1.71
C SER A 45 -3.68 2.42 -0.66
N ILE A 46 -3.56 2.92 0.58
CA ILE A 46 -3.08 2.14 1.73
C ILE A 46 -4.01 0.96 2.03
N GLY A 47 -5.32 1.20 2.08
CA GLY A 47 -6.31 0.13 2.31
C GLY A 47 -6.31 -0.96 1.23
N ALA A 48 -6.11 -0.57 -0.03
CA ALA A 48 -5.96 -1.49 -1.15
C ALA A 48 -4.68 -2.32 -1.01
N SER A 49 -3.55 -1.69 -0.66
CA SER A 49 -2.28 -2.40 -0.41
C SER A 49 -2.41 -3.45 0.69
N ILE A 50 -3.06 -3.11 1.81
CA ILE A 50 -3.30 -4.06 2.92
C ILE A 50 -4.20 -5.22 2.46
N SER A 51 -5.24 -4.93 1.68
CA SER A 51 -6.16 -5.95 1.15
C SER A 51 -5.43 -6.92 0.21
N ILE A 52 -4.56 -6.40 -0.65
CA ILE A 52 -3.71 -7.21 -1.53
C ILE A 52 -2.78 -8.10 -0.70
N ALA A 53 -2.09 -7.53 0.28
CA ALA A 53 -1.18 -8.29 1.15
C ALA A 53 -1.90 -9.46 1.86
N ARG A 54 -3.10 -9.20 2.41
CA ARG A 54 -3.93 -10.25 3.03
C ARG A 54 -4.35 -11.34 2.03
N GLN A 55 -4.63 -10.97 0.78
CA GLN A 55 -5.02 -11.95 -0.23
C GLN A 55 -3.83 -12.80 -0.65
N VAL A 56 -2.64 -12.22 -0.78
CA VAL A 56 -1.39 -12.96 -1.04
C VAL A 56 -1.14 -13.95 0.09
N GLU A 57 -1.22 -13.51 1.35
CA GLU A 57 -1.04 -14.39 2.51
C GLU A 57 -2.00 -15.58 2.50
N LYS A 58 -3.29 -15.34 2.24
CA LYS A 58 -4.29 -16.41 2.14
C LYS A 58 -3.99 -17.41 1.02
N VAL A 59 -3.56 -16.93 -0.15
CA VAL A 59 -3.24 -17.80 -1.29
C VAL A 59 -2.02 -18.65 -0.98
N VAL A 60 -0.97 -18.05 -0.44
CA VAL A 60 0.26 -18.77 -0.07
C VAL A 60 -0.02 -19.81 1.02
N GLN A 61 -0.77 -19.46 2.07
CA GLN A 61 -1.15 -20.41 3.12
C GLN A 61 -2.01 -21.58 2.57
N SER A 62 -2.95 -21.29 1.67
CA SER A 62 -3.79 -22.32 1.05
C SER A 62 -3.01 -23.27 0.14
N ASP A 63 -1.92 -22.81 -0.48
CA ASP A 63 -1.05 -23.64 -1.32
C ASP A 63 -0.11 -24.52 -0.47
N GLU A 64 0.23 -24.08 0.75
CA GLU A 64 1.03 -24.86 1.71
C GLU A 64 0.20 -25.95 2.43
N GLU A 65 -1.13 -25.83 2.46
CA GLU A 65 -2.07 -26.86 2.94
C GLU A 65 -2.36 -27.93 1.86
N MET A 66 -1.34 -28.62 1.35
CA MET A 66 -1.59 -29.86 0.61
C MET A 66 -1.81 -31.03 1.60
N PRO A 67 -2.95 -31.74 1.55
CA PRO A 67 -3.19 -32.88 2.43
C PRO A 67 -2.25 -34.02 2.06
N THR A 68 -1.46 -34.47 3.03
CA THR A 68 -0.77 -35.77 3.02
C THR A 68 -1.75 -36.92 3.19
#